data_AF-A0A926JLG2-F1
#
_entry.id   AF-A0A926JLG2-F1
#
_cell.length_a   1.000
_cell.length_b   1.000
_cell.length_c   1.000
_cell.angle_alpha   90.00
_cell.angle_beta   90.00
_cell.angle_gamma   90.00
#
_symmetry.space_group_name_H-M   'P 1'
#
loop_
_entity.id
_entity.type
_entity.pdbx_description
1 polymer ?
#
loop_
_entity_poly.entity_id
_entity_poly.type
_entity_poly.pdbx_seq_one_letter_code
_entity_poly.pdbx_strand_id
1 'polypeptide(L)'
;MTSTTATTAKTLAKLVDAETALKAARAEETRTARTAERIAERLRKARANTAKARRGLRAAESTGKRVTVAVRRLERAEAKQSEAQTAHTDAKQEATAARRAAGTAARRMDTLARRAALAATATVSDIARRLGEKNLAPAATEDRTLPEQELPTVEDIETHAARFADLDQRAKDFSKAADVEKKWLRQLPAGTYGRVTVTRTPGRSVLDGDQVALDYLNFAGALPPRKSTKTTFKVDARALLADLAAAEQEAGVVELNPAA
;
A
#
# COMPACT_ATOMS: atom_id res chain seq x y z
N MET A 1 -6.20 -10.30 -17.60
CA MET A 1 -4.77 -9.97 -17.39
C MET A 1 -3.95 -11.21 -17.70
N THR A 2 -2.90 -11.13 -18.51
CA THR A 2 -2.02 -12.27 -18.80
C THR A 2 -1.23 -12.65 -17.54
N SER A 3 -0.95 -13.94 -17.33
CA SER A 3 -0.26 -14.46 -16.13
C SER A 3 1.11 -13.80 -15.89
N THR A 4 1.76 -13.34 -16.95
CA THR A 4 3.02 -12.61 -16.94
C THR A 4 2.92 -11.30 -16.15
N THR A 5 1.90 -10.47 -16.42
CA THR A 5 1.73 -9.15 -15.77
C THR A 5 1.48 -9.30 -14.27
N ALA A 6 0.74 -10.32 -13.84
CA ALA A 6 0.51 -10.61 -12.42
C ALA A 6 1.81 -11.02 -11.71
N THR A 7 2.72 -11.71 -12.39
CA THR A 7 4.01 -12.13 -11.83
C THR A 7 4.97 -10.95 -11.71
N THR A 8 4.98 -10.04 -12.69
CA THR A 8 5.75 -8.79 -12.63
C THR A 8 5.25 -7.89 -11.49
N ALA A 9 3.94 -7.73 -11.33
CA ALA A 9 3.36 -6.98 -10.21
C ALA A 9 3.78 -7.57 -8.84
N LYS A 10 3.76 -8.91 -8.69
CA LYS A 10 4.22 -9.59 -7.47
C LYS A 10 5.70 -9.38 -7.19
N THR A 11 6.55 -9.36 -8.22
CA THR A 11 7.99 -9.14 -8.04
C THR A 11 8.31 -7.69 -7.68
N LEU A 12 7.60 -6.72 -8.26
CA LEU A 12 7.69 -5.31 -7.87
C LEU A 12 7.21 -5.07 -6.43
N ALA A 13 6.09 -5.68 -6.02
CA ALA A 13 5.62 -5.60 -4.64
C ALA A 13 6.66 -6.12 -3.64
N LYS A 14 7.26 -7.29 -3.93
CA LYS A 14 8.35 -7.85 -3.12
C LYS A 14 9.59 -6.96 -3.06
N LEU A 15 9.87 -6.20 -4.12
CA LEU A 15 10.98 -5.24 -4.12
C LEU A 15 10.71 -4.08 -3.16
N VAL A 16 9.49 -3.53 -3.17
CA VAL A 16 9.08 -2.46 -2.25
C VAL A 16 9.15 -2.95 -0.80
N ASP A 17 8.66 -4.16 -0.50
CA ASP A 17 8.75 -4.76 0.84
C ASP A 17 10.20 -4.97 1.28
N ALA A 18 11.09 -5.32 0.35
CA ALA A 18 12.50 -5.47 0.66
C ALA A 18 13.18 -4.11 0.90
N GLU A 19 12.72 -3.04 0.26
CA GLU A 19 13.25 -1.69 0.45
C GLU A 19 12.90 -1.16 1.83
N THR A 20 11.64 -1.35 2.25
CA THR A 20 11.20 -0.98 3.59
C THR A 20 11.95 -1.79 4.65
N ALA A 21 12.15 -3.09 4.43
CA ALA A 21 12.97 -3.93 5.31
C ALA A 21 14.43 -3.47 5.39
N LEU A 22 15.05 -3.06 4.27
CA LEU A 22 16.42 -2.52 4.27
C LEU A 22 16.50 -1.19 5.03
N LYS A 23 15.54 -0.29 4.83
CA LYS A 23 15.47 0.98 5.57
C LYS A 23 15.35 0.74 7.07
N ALA A 24 14.47 -0.17 7.49
CA ALA A 24 14.32 -0.56 8.88
C ALA A 24 15.61 -1.17 9.46
N ALA A 25 16.27 -2.08 8.72
CA ALA A 25 17.51 -2.70 9.16
C ALA A 25 18.67 -1.69 9.30
N ARG A 26 18.79 -0.72 8.40
CA ARG A 26 19.77 0.37 8.52
C ARG A 26 19.47 1.30 9.70
N ALA A 27 18.20 1.58 9.97
CA ALA A 27 17.81 2.35 11.15
C ALA A 27 18.25 1.64 12.43
N GLU A 28 18.00 0.33 12.54
CA GLU A 28 18.44 -0.48 13.69
C GLU A 28 19.97 -0.58 13.81
N GLU A 29 20.69 -0.73 12.69
CA GLU A 29 22.16 -0.68 12.67
C GLU A 29 22.69 0.64 13.25
N THR A 30 22.14 1.79 12.83
CA THR A 30 22.57 3.09 13.35
C THR A 30 22.21 3.29 14.82
N ARG A 31 21.05 2.80 15.27
CA ARG A 31 20.62 2.86 16.68
C ARG A 31 21.56 2.04 17.57
N THR A 32 21.80 0.78 17.21
CA THR A 32 22.66 -0.14 17.97
C THR A 32 24.13 0.27 17.94
N ALA A 33 24.62 0.88 16.85
CA ALA A 33 25.95 1.47 16.81
C ALA A 33 26.09 2.62 17.83
N ARG A 34 25.13 3.55 17.87
CA ARG A 34 25.13 4.67 18.83
C ARG A 34 25.04 4.21 20.28
N THR A 35 24.26 3.15 20.57
CA THR A 35 24.20 2.61 21.94
C THR A 35 25.52 1.97 22.33
N ALA A 36 26.15 1.19 21.43
CA ALA A 36 27.47 0.61 21.65
C ALA A 36 28.54 1.69 21.91
N GLU A 37 28.54 2.79 21.15
CA GLU A 37 29.45 3.92 21.36
C GLU A 37 29.28 4.55 22.75
N ARG A 38 28.03 4.83 23.16
CA ARG A 38 27.73 5.40 24.50
C ARG A 38 28.18 4.47 25.62
N ILE A 39 27.97 3.16 25.46
CA ILE A 39 28.37 2.16 26.45
C ILE A 39 29.90 2.03 26.50
N ALA A 40 30.58 2.07 25.35
CA ALA A 40 32.04 2.09 25.30
C ALA A 40 32.62 3.31 26.04
N GLU A 41 31.99 4.49 25.91
CA GLU A 41 32.37 5.68 26.67
C GLU A 41 32.15 5.50 28.17
N ARG A 42 31.03 4.91 28.58
CA ARG A 42 30.76 4.56 30.00
C ARG A 42 31.82 3.61 30.55
N LEU A 43 32.21 2.60 29.79
CA LEU A 43 33.28 1.67 30.18
C LEU A 43 34.63 2.39 30.34
N ARG A 44 34.99 3.30 29.42
CA ARG A 44 36.20 4.13 29.57
C ARG A 44 36.16 4.97 30.86
N LYS A 45 35.03 5.60 31.16
CA LYS A 45 34.83 6.37 32.41
C LYS A 45 34.93 5.48 33.65
N ALA A 46 34.33 4.28 33.61
CA ALA A 46 34.41 3.32 34.72
C ALA A 46 35.87 2.90 34.98
N ARG A 47 36.62 2.54 33.93
CA ARG A 47 38.05 2.19 34.05
C ARG A 47 38.89 3.35 34.62
N ALA A 48 38.64 4.57 34.18
CA ALA A 48 39.32 5.76 34.71
C ALA A 48 39.01 5.98 36.21
N ASN A 49 37.76 5.75 36.63
CA ASN A 49 37.35 5.84 38.02
C ASN A 49 38.00 4.74 38.88
N THR A 50 38.09 3.51 38.39
CA THR A 50 38.81 2.42 39.07
C THR A 50 40.28 2.76 39.24
N ALA A 51 40.95 3.27 38.20
CA ALA A 51 42.34 3.72 38.29
C ALA A 51 42.54 4.86 39.30
N LYS A 52 41.58 5.80 39.39
CA LYS A 52 41.57 6.86 40.40
C LYS A 52 41.37 6.29 41.82
N ALA A 53 40.47 5.32 41.98
CA ALA A 53 40.24 4.65 43.26
C ALA A 53 41.47 3.87 43.74
N ARG A 54 42.16 3.16 42.84
CA ARG A 54 43.43 2.46 43.15
C ARG A 54 44.52 3.42 43.61
N ARG A 55 44.68 4.56 42.94
CA ARG A 55 45.62 5.61 43.39
C ARG A 55 45.24 6.17 44.77
N GLY A 56 43.95 6.38 45.02
CA GLY A 56 43.45 6.82 46.32
C GLY A 56 43.70 5.80 47.43
N LEU A 57 43.57 4.50 47.15
CA LEU A 57 43.89 3.43 48.09
C LEU A 57 45.37 3.45 48.46
N ARG A 58 46.29 3.50 47.47
CA ARG A 58 47.74 3.58 47.73
C ARG A 58 48.12 4.78 48.59
N ALA A 59 47.48 5.93 48.37
CA ALA A 59 47.71 7.13 49.19
C ALA A 59 47.15 7.02 50.62
N ALA A 60 46.02 6.32 50.80
CA ALA A 60 45.46 6.04 52.12
C ALA A 60 46.34 5.05 52.90
N GLU A 61 46.85 4.02 52.22
CA GLU A 61 47.81 3.06 52.77
C GLU A 61 49.11 3.75 53.20
N SER A 62 49.67 4.64 52.37
CA SER A 62 50.91 5.36 52.70
C SER A 62 50.77 6.32 53.88
N THR A 63 49.58 6.87 54.09
CA THR A 63 49.30 7.80 55.20
C THR A 63 48.70 7.13 56.44
N GLY A 64 48.36 5.84 56.35
CA GLY A 64 47.70 5.07 57.41
C GLY A 64 46.27 5.54 57.75
N LYS A 65 45.69 6.48 57.00
CA LYS A 65 44.41 7.12 57.31
C LYS A 65 43.33 6.72 56.31
N ARG A 66 42.13 6.43 56.81
CA ARG A 66 40.91 6.17 56.01
C ARG A 66 41.03 5.01 55.01
N VAL A 67 41.90 4.02 55.27
CA VAL A 67 42.12 2.86 54.40
C VAL A 67 40.80 2.10 54.13
N THR A 68 40.00 1.85 55.16
CA THR A 68 38.70 1.15 55.03
C THR A 68 37.73 1.86 54.08
N VAL A 69 37.71 3.19 54.06
CA VAL A 69 36.89 3.98 53.13
C VAL A 69 37.42 3.87 51.70
N ALA A 70 38.74 3.88 51.52
CA ALA A 70 39.37 3.74 50.22
C ALA A 70 39.13 2.34 49.61
N VAL A 71 39.18 1.29 50.43
CA VAL A 71 38.83 -0.09 50.02
C VAL A 71 37.39 -0.16 49.50
N ARG A 72 36.41 0.30 50.29
CA ARG A 72 34.99 0.33 49.85
C ARG A 72 34.78 1.12 48.56
N ARG A 73 35.55 2.19 48.35
CA ARG A 73 35.50 2.99 47.12
C ARG A 73 36.06 2.23 45.93
N LEU A 74 37.14 1.48 46.12
CA LEU A 74 37.72 0.62 45.09
C LEU A 74 36.75 -0.49 44.71
N GLU A 75 36.21 -1.22 45.68
CA GLU A 75 35.21 -2.29 45.46
C GLU A 75 34.01 -1.78 44.65
N ARG A 76 33.44 -0.63 45.03
CA ARG A 76 32.34 0.00 44.27
C ARG A 76 32.74 0.40 42.85
N ALA A 77 33.99 0.83 42.63
CA ALA A 77 34.46 1.18 41.30
C ALA A 77 34.69 -0.07 40.43
N GLU A 78 35.21 -1.15 41.01
CA GLU A 78 35.42 -2.42 40.34
C GLU A 78 34.10 -3.10 39.98
N ALA A 79 33.09 -3.06 40.87
CA ALA A 79 31.73 -3.53 40.56
C ALA A 79 31.10 -2.75 39.39
N LYS A 80 31.21 -1.42 39.39
CA LYS A 80 30.73 -0.60 38.25
C LYS A 80 31.49 -0.87 36.96
N GLN A 81 32.78 -1.21 37.04
CA GLN A 81 33.57 -1.57 35.88
C GLN A 81 33.16 -2.92 35.31
N SER A 82 32.89 -3.93 36.14
CA SER A 82 32.43 -5.24 35.66
C SER A 82 31.04 -5.13 35.01
N GLU A 83 30.10 -4.40 35.63
CA GLU A 83 28.79 -4.09 35.05
C GLU A 83 28.90 -3.35 33.70
N ALA A 84 29.78 -2.34 33.61
CA ALA A 84 29.99 -1.64 32.34
C ALA A 84 30.67 -2.52 31.27
N GLN A 85 31.47 -3.51 31.70
CA GLN A 85 32.16 -4.43 30.80
C GLN A 85 31.19 -5.45 30.20
N THR A 86 30.27 -6.01 30.98
CA THR A 86 29.20 -6.90 30.47
C THR A 86 28.27 -6.14 29.54
N ALA A 87 27.80 -4.95 29.94
CA ALA A 87 26.96 -4.12 29.07
C ALA A 87 27.65 -3.78 27.73
N HIS A 88 28.98 -3.58 27.74
CA HIS A 88 29.75 -3.33 26.53
C HIS A 88 29.85 -4.56 25.63
N THR A 89 30.04 -5.76 26.19
CA THR A 89 30.07 -6.98 25.39
C THR A 89 28.73 -7.25 24.73
N ASP A 90 27.65 -7.05 25.47
CA ASP A 90 26.28 -7.29 24.99
C ASP A 90 25.93 -6.29 23.87
N ALA A 91 26.17 -5.00 24.09
CA ALA A 91 25.94 -3.96 23.08
C ALA A 91 26.79 -4.18 21.80
N LYS A 92 28.02 -4.69 21.94
CA LYS A 92 28.86 -5.03 20.78
C LYS A 92 28.29 -6.22 20.00
N GLN A 93 27.76 -7.23 20.68
CA GLN A 93 27.11 -8.36 20.04
C GLN A 93 25.84 -7.92 19.29
N GLU A 94 25.00 -7.10 19.93
CA GLU A 94 23.80 -6.53 19.32
C GLU A 94 24.13 -5.70 18.06
N ALA A 95 25.11 -4.79 18.14
CA ALA A 95 25.54 -3.99 17.00
C ALA A 95 26.08 -4.87 15.85
N THR A 96 26.77 -5.96 16.18
CA THR A 96 27.26 -6.93 15.17
C THR A 96 26.10 -7.68 14.52
N ALA A 97 25.11 -8.12 15.29
CA ALA A 97 23.90 -8.75 14.78
C ALA A 97 23.11 -7.80 13.87
N ALA A 98 22.90 -6.54 14.28
CA ALA A 98 22.21 -5.54 13.49
C ALA A 98 22.94 -5.25 12.16
N ARG A 99 24.27 -5.13 12.18
CA ARG A 99 25.09 -4.98 10.96
C ARG A 99 24.94 -6.17 10.00
N ARG A 100 24.93 -7.40 10.52
CA ARG A 100 24.70 -8.61 9.70
C ARG A 100 23.29 -8.65 9.11
N ALA A 101 22.29 -8.23 9.88
CA ALA A 101 20.91 -8.12 9.41
C ALA A 101 20.78 -7.10 8.28
N ALA A 102 21.37 -5.91 8.44
CA ALA A 102 21.42 -4.88 7.40
C ALA A 102 22.14 -5.38 6.13
N GLY A 103 23.28 -6.08 6.28
CA GLY A 103 23.98 -6.70 5.15
C GLY A 103 23.15 -7.76 4.42
N THR A 104 22.41 -8.58 5.16
CA THR A 104 21.50 -9.59 4.58
C THR A 104 20.33 -8.93 3.84
N ALA A 105 19.73 -7.90 4.44
CA ALA A 105 18.66 -7.13 3.82
C ALA A 105 19.13 -6.45 2.51
N ALA A 106 20.35 -5.91 2.48
CA ALA A 106 20.93 -5.29 1.29
C ALA A 106 21.11 -6.32 0.15
N ARG A 107 21.68 -7.49 0.45
CA ARG A 107 21.84 -8.57 -0.55
C ARG A 107 20.49 -9.05 -1.10
N ARG A 108 19.48 -9.15 -0.23
CA ARG A 108 18.11 -9.52 -0.63
C ARG A 108 17.51 -8.48 -1.56
N MET A 109 17.70 -7.19 -1.25
CA MET A 109 17.31 -6.07 -2.10
C MET A 109 17.97 -6.15 -3.47
N ASP A 110 19.29 -6.32 -3.54
CA ASP A 110 20.01 -6.42 -4.81
C ASP A 110 19.51 -7.60 -5.66
N THR A 111 19.25 -8.74 -5.03
CA THR A 111 18.76 -9.94 -5.71
C THR A 111 17.35 -9.71 -6.29
N LEU A 112 16.46 -9.09 -5.51
CA LEU A 112 15.11 -8.79 -5.96
C LEU A 112 15.10 -7.68 -7.02
N ALA A 113 15.96 -6.66 -6.89
CA ALA A 113 16.10 -5.60 -7.87
C ALA A 113 16.56 -6.16 -9.22
N ARG A 114 17.56 -7.04 -9.24
CA ARG A 114 18.00 -7.73 -10.46
C ARG A 114 16.87 -8.55 -11.10
N ARG A 115 16.12 -9.31 -10.30
CA ARG A 115 14.98 -10.10 -10.80
C ARG A 115 13.86 -9.21 -11.35
N ALA A 116 13.55 -8.10 -10.68
CA ALA A 116 12.56 -7.14 -11.12
C ALA A 116 12.98 -6.46 -12.42
N ALA A 117 14.25 -6.08 -12.56
CA ALA A 117 14.81 -5.50 -13.79
C ALA A 117 14.68 -6.48 -14.97
N LEU A 118 15.10 -7.74 -14.80
CA LEU A 118 14.98 -8.77 -15.84
C LEU A 118 13.52 -9.02 -16.24
N ALA A 119 12.61 -9.08 -15.25
CA ALA A 119 11.19 -9.24 -15.51
C ALA A 119 10.61 -8.03 -16.28
N ALA A 120 11.01 -6.81 -15.93
CA ALA A 120 10.62 -5.60 -16.63
C ALA A 120 11.11 -5.62 -18.08
N THR A 121 12.38 -5.96 -18.34
CA THR A 121 12.93 -6.08 -19.70
C THR A 121 12.16 -7.11 -20.52
N ALA A 122 11.83 -8.28 -19.96
CA ALA A 122 11.03 -9.30 -20.63
C ALA A 122 9.63 -8.79 -20.99
N THR A 123 8.96 -8.06 -20.09
CA THR A 123 7.65 -7.47 -20.38
C THR A 123 7.71 -6.41 -21.47
N VAL A 124 8.71 -5.52 -21.46
CA VAL A 124 8.90 -4.52 -22.51
C VAL A 124 9.15 -5.19 -23.85
N SER A 125 9.97 -6.23 -23.89
CA SER A 125 10.22 -7.01 -25.12
C SER A 125 8.95 -7.67 -25.65
N ASP A 126 8.10 -8.26 -24.78
CA ASP A 126 6.83 -8.87 -25.20
C ASP A 126 5.84 -7.83 -25.73
N ILE A 127 5.77 -6.65 -25.08
CA ILE A 127 4.93 -5.53 -25.54
C ILE A 127 5.44 -5.01 -26.89
N ALA A 128 6.74 -4.77 -27.04
CA ALA A 128 7.34 -4.31 -28.29
C ALA A 128 7.09 -5.31 -29.43
N ARG A 129 7.26 -6.60 -29.17
CA ARG A 129 6.93 -7.67 -30.13
C ARG A 129 5.46 -7.63 -30.53
N ARG A 130 4.52 -7.56 -29.57
CA ARG A 130 3.08 -7.50 -29.87
C ARG A 130 2.67 -6.22 -30.62
N LEU A 131 3.35 -5.10 -30.35
CA LEU A 131 3.12 -3.85 -31.09
C LEU A 131 3.67 -3.93 -32.51
N GLY A 132 4.81 -4.60 -32.72
CA GLY A 132 5.36 -4.85 -34.06
C GLY A 132 4.59 -5.91 -34.87
N GLU A 133 4.03 -6.92 -34.21
CA GLU A 133 3.18 -7.95 -34.83
C GLU A 133 1.78 -7.42 -35.18
N LYS A 134 1.28 -6.42 -34.44
CA LYS A 134 0.01 -5.77 -34.78
C LYS A 134 0.27 -4.73 -35.85
N ASN A 135 -0.28 -4.97 -37.03
CA ASN A 135 -0.40 -3.97 -38.08
C ASN A 135 -1.36 -2.86 -37.57
N LEU A 136 -0.82 -1.88 -36.87
CA LEU A 136 -1.52 -0.67 -36.46
C LEU A 136 -1.68 0.21 -37.70
N ALA A 137 -2.53 -0.24 -38.63
CA ALA A 137 -3.01 0.67 -39.66
C ALA A 137 -3.62 1.87 -38.95
N PRO A 138 -3.25 3.11 -39.32
CA PRO A 138 -3.83 4.29 -38.69
C PRO A 138 -5.35 4.22 -38.80
N ALA A 139 -6.05 4.48 -37.69
CA ALA A 139 -7.49 4.63 -37.73
C ALA A 139 -7.82 5.73 -38.75
N ALA A 140 -8.86 5.50 -39.56
CA ALA A 140 -9.33 6.51 -40.50
C ALA A 140 -9.57 7.82 -39.72
N THR A 141 -8.99 8.91 -40.21
CA THR A 141 -9.03 10.21 -39.54
C THR A 141 -10.43 10.84 -39.59
N GLU A 142 -11.28 10.31 -40.46
CA GLU A 142 -12.62 10.80 -40.73
C GLU A 142 -13.61 9.62 -40.72
N ASP A 143 -14.81 9.89 -40.19
CA ASP A 143 -15.92 8.96 -40.28
C ASP A 143 -16.32 8.79 -41.76
N ARG A 144 -16.75 7.58 -42.12
CA ARG A 144 -17.21 7.30 -43.49
C ARG A 144 -18.44 8.15 -43.80
N THR A 145 -18.28 9.16 -44.64
CA THR A 145 -19.37 9.92 -45.24
C THR A 145 -19.87 9.18 -46.49
N LEU A 146 -21.18 9.19 -46.72
CA LEU A 146 -21.75 8.72 -47.97
C LEU A 146 -21.45 9.76 -49.07
N PRO A 147 -21.07 9.33 -50.29
CA PRO A 147 -20.92 10.24 -51.41
C PRO A 147 -22.28 10.87 -51.77
N GLU A 148 -22.26 12.10 -52.31
CA GLU A 148 -23.47 12.86 -52.67
C GLU A 148 -24.42 12.10 -53.60
N GLN A 149 -23.90 11.16 -54.39
CA GLN A 149 -24.66 10.35 -55.35
C GLN A 149 -25.40 9.16 -54.71
N GLU A 150 -25.10 8.83 -53.45
CA GLU A 150 -25.70 7.72 -52.69
C GLU A 150 -26.59 8.21 -51.54
N LEU A 151 -26.99 9.48 -51.55
CA LEU A 151 -27.87 10.00 -50.50
C LEU A 151 -29.26 9.34 -50.59
N PRO A 152 -29.75 8.76 -49.46
CA PRO A 152 -31.11 8.26 -49.38
C PRO A 152 -32.13 9.37 -49.67
N THR A 153 -33.37 9.00 -49.96
CA THR A 153 -34.43 9.99 -50.15
C THR A 153 -34.66 10.78 -48.85
N VAL A 154 -35.15 12.02 -48.98
CA VAL A 154 -35.43 12.88 -47.82
C VAL A 154 -36.41 12.20 -46.85
N GLU A 155 -37.39 11.47 -47.38
CA GLU A 155 -38.38 10.72 -46.59
C GLU A 155 -37.74 9.61 -45.75
N ASP A 156 -36.74 8.91 -46.30
CA ASP A 156 -35.98 7.89 -45.55
C ASP A 156 -35.17 8.54 -44.43
N ILE A 157 -34.51 9.68 -44.72
CA ILE A 157 -33.72 10.43 -43.73
C ILE A 157 -34.61 10.90 -42.58
N GLU A 158 -35.79 11.46 -42.88
CA GLU A 158 -36.75 11.91 -41.88
C GLU A 158 -37.31 10.75 -41.05
N THR A 159 -37.60 9.61 -41.67
CA THR A 159 -38.06 8.39 -40.99
C THR A 159 -36.99 7.86 -40.02
N HIS A 160 -35.73 7.82 -40.47
CA HIS A 160 -34.60 7.41 -39.62
C HIS A 160 -34.32 8.42 -38.49
N ALA A 161 -34.44 9.71 -38.76
CA ALA A 161 -34.28 10.76 -37.75
C ALA A 161 -35.39 10.69 -36.68
N ALA A 162 -36.65 10.49 -37.08
CA ALA A 162 -37.76 10.29 -36.17
C ALA A 162 -37.55 9.04 -35.30
N ARG A 163 -37.15 7.91 -35.91
CA ARG A 163 -36.82 6.69 -35.17
C ARG A 163 -35.66 6.88 -34.20
N PHE A 164 -34.64 7.64 -34.57
CA PHE A 164 -33.53 7.97 -33.68
C PHE A 164 -34.00 8.83 -32.49
N ALA A 165 -34.81 9.86 -32.74
CA ALA A 165 -35.36 10.71 -31.68
C ALA A 165 -36.20 9.90 -30.67
N ASP A 166 -37.02 8.96 -31.16
CA ASP A 166 -37.80 8.04 -30.33
C ASP A 166 -36.91 7.12 -29.48
N LEU A 167 -35.86 6.54 -30.07
CA LEU A 167 -34.92 5.68 -29.37
C LEU A 167 -34.10 6.44 -28.32
N ASP A 168 -33.66 7.66 -28.64
CA ASP A 168 -32.94 8.53 -27.72
C ASP A 168 -33.83 8.96 -26.54
N GLN A 169 -35.10 9.29 -26.81
CA GLN A 169 -36.05 9.63 -25.76
C GLN A 169 -36.33 8.42 -24.85
N ARG A 170 -36.54 7.22 -25.42
CA ARG A 170 -36.67 5.98 -24.65
C ARG A 170 -35.43 5.72 -23.80
N ALA A 171 -34.23 5.88 -24.34
CA ALA A 171 -32.98 5.69 -23.61
C ALA A 171 -32.84 6.67 -22.44
N LYS A 172 -33.20 7.93 -22.64
CA LYS A 172 -33.24 8.95 -21.57
C LYS A 172 -34.23 8.57 -20.48
N ASP A 173 -35.42 8.12 -20.85
CA ASP A 173 -36.44 7.75 -19.87
C ASP A 173 -36.07 6.46 -19.12
N PHE A 174 -35.45 5.48 -19.77
CA PHE A 174 -34.85 4.32 -19.11
C PHE A 174 -33.72 4.72 -18.14
N SER A 175 -32.87 5.66 -18.53
CA SER A 175 -31.82 6.19 -17.64
C SER A 175 -32.42 6.86 -16.40
N LYS A 176 -33.49 7.66 -16.56
CA LYS A 176 -34.19 8.29 -15.43
C LYS A 176 -34.80 7.23 -14.51
N ALA A 177 -35.47 6.22 -15.06
CA ALA A 177 -36.04 5.12 -14.29
C ALA A 177 -34.96 4.37 -13.50
N ALA A 178 -33.83 4.05 -14.14
CA ALA A 178 -32.69 3.42 -13.49
C ALA A 178 -32.09 4.29 -12.35
N ASP A 179 -32.07 5.61 -12.52
CA ASP A 179 -31.61 6.53 -11.48
C ASP A 179 -32.58 6.63 -10.29
N VAL A 180 -33.89 6.53 -10.53
CA VAL A 180 -34.91 6.43 -9.46
C VAL A 180 -34.70 5.16 -8.66
N GLU A 181 -34.53 4.01 -9.32
CA GLU A 181 -34.24 2.73 -8.65
C GLU A 181 -32.93 2.76 -7.87
N LYS A 182 -31.88 3.31 -8.48
CA LYS A 182 -30.58 3.51 -7.84
C LYS A 182 -30.69 4.43 -6.62
N LYS A 183 -31.55 5.45 -6.66
CA LYS A 183 -31.82 6.35 -5.53
C LYS A 183 -32.55 5.62 -4.40
N TRP A 184 -33.50 4.75 -4.72
CA TRP A 184 -34.18 3.90 -3.74
C TRP A 184 -33.21 2.91 -3.07
N LEU A 185 -32.42 2.17 -3.85
CA LEU A 185 -31.43 1.23 -3.32
C LEU A 185 -30.36 1.90 -2.44
N ARG A 186 -30.06 3.19 -2.67
CA ARG A 186 -29.18 4.01 -1.83
C ARG A 186 -29.74 4.33 -0.45
N GLN A 187 -31.00 4.01 -0.16
CA GLN A 187 -31.56 4.14 1.18
C GLN A 187 -31.24 2.91 2.05
N LEU A 188 -30.88 1.78 1.43
CA LEU A 188 -30.61 0.54 2.15
C LEU A 188 -29.25 0.57 2.90
N PRO A 189 -29.19 0.05 4.14
CA PRO A 189 -27.93 -0.23 4.83
C PRO A 189 -27.02 -1.19 4.06
N ALA A 190 -25.76 -1.28 4.49
CA ALA A 190 -24.87 -2.34 3.99
C ALA A 190 -25.34 -3.68 4.55
N GLY A 191 -25.46 -4.69 3.70
CA GLY A 191 -26.00 -5.99 4.07
C GLY A 191 -26.39 -6.84 2.88
N THR A 192 -26.77 -8.09 3.16
CA THR A 192 -27.27 -9.04 2.16
C THR A 192 -28.79 -9.12 2.30
N TYR A 193 -29.51 -8.83 1.21
CA TYR A 193 -30.96 -8.88 1.12
C TYR A 193 -31.35 -9.94 0.10
N GLY A 194 -31.60 -11.16 0.60
CA GLY A 194 -31.82 -12.33 -0.25
C GLY A 194 -30.61 -12.59 -1.17
N ARG A 195 -30.80 -12.37 -2.48
CA ARG A 195 -29.78 -12.58 -3.53
C ARG A 195 -29.02 -11.31 -3.91
N VAL A 196 -29.35 -10.16 -3.32
CA VAL A 196 -28.73 -8.87 -3.61
C VAL A 196 -27.81 -8.48 -2.47
N THR A 197 -26.56 -8.13 -2.77
CA THR A 197 -25.59 -7.66 -1.78
C THR A 197 -25.34 -6.17 -1.92
N VAL A 198 -25.63 -5.40 -0.88
CA VAL A 198 -25.37 -3.96 -0.83
C VAL A 198 -24.08 -3.71 -0.05
N THR A 199 -23.09 -3.15 -0.73
CA THR A 199 -21.80 -2.80 -0.13
C THR A 199 -21.63 -1.28 -0.10
N ARG A 200 -21.18 -0.78 1.05
CA ARG A 200 -20.84 0.63 1.24
C ARG A 200 -19.38 0.74 1.64
N THR A 201 -18.58 1.29 0.74
CA THR A 201 -17.16 1.52 1.01
C THR A 201 -16.96 3.00 1.35
N PRO A 202 -16.33 3.34 2.47
CA PRO A 202 -15.91 4.71 2.75
C PRO A 202 -14.99 5.21 1.63
N GLY A 203 -15.31 6.35 1.02
CA GLY A 203 -14.68 6.81 -0.23
C GLY A 203 -13.27 7.42 -0.10
N ARG A 204 -12.57 7.27 1.03
CA ARG A 204 -11.17 7.71 1.15
C ARG A 204 -10.30 6.68 1.84
N SER A 205 -9.01 6.74 1.48
CA SER A 205 -7.88 6.21 2.24
C SER A 205 -7.95 6.68 3.68
N VAL A 206 -7.52 5.80 4.59
CA VAL A 206 -7.38 6.04 6.03
C VAL A 206 -6.30 7.11 6.26
N LEU A 207 -6.61 8.38 6.01
CA LEU A 207 -5.92 9.47 6.68
C LEU A 207 -6.37 9.39 8.13
N ASP A 208 -5.41 9.27 9.04
CA ASP A 208 -5.67 9.26 10.46
C ASP A 208 -6.34 10.59 10.84
N GLY A 209 -7.65 10.52 11.08
CA GLY A 209 -8.47 11.69 11.34
C GLY A 209 -8.11 12.37 12.65
N ASP A 210 -7.49 11.63 13.58
CA ASP A 210 -7.05 12.14 14.88
C ASP A 210 -5.75 12.92 14.69
N GLN A 211 -4.83 12.41 13.86
CA GLN A 211 -3.62 13.14 13.49
C GLN A 211 -3.93 14.43 12.73
N VAL A 212 -4.85 14.40 11.76
CA VAL A 212 -5.26 15.61 11.01
C VAL A 212 -5.98 16.62 11.91
N ALA A 213 -6.77 16.15 12.88
CA ALA A 213 -7.42 17.03 13.86
C ALA A 213 -6.40 17.70 14.77
N LEU A 214 -5.39 16.96 15.25
CA LEU A 214 -4.27 17.50 16.03
C LEU A 214 -3.48 18.53 15.22
N ASP A 215 -3.18 18.23 13.96
CA ASP A 215 -2.42 19.14 13.09
C ASP A 215 -3.19 20.45 12.85
N TYR A 216 -4.53 20.39 12.66
CA TYR A 216 -5.36 21.59 12.54
C TYR A 216 -5.52 22.37 13.84
N LEU A 217 -5.64 21.67 14.98
CA LEU A 217 -5.68 22.31 16.29
C LEU A 217 -4.38 23.07 16.56
N ASN A 218 -3.24 22.48 16.18
CA ASN A 218 -1.91 23.04 16.35
C ASN A 218 -1.64 24.23 15.42
N PHE A 219 -2.16 24.23 14.19
CA PHE A 219 -1.91 25.30 13.21
C PHE A 219 -2.96 26.42 13.20
N ALA A 220 -4.23 26.12 13.44
CA ALA A 220 -5.34 27.03 13.20
C ALA A 220 -6.25 27.24 14.41
N GLY A 221 -6.03 26.54 15.54
CA GLY A 221 -6.83 26.68 16.76
C GLY A 221 -8.30 26.27 16.59
N ALA A 222 -8.66 25.64 15.48
CA ALA A 222 -10.03 25.29 15.13
C ALA A 222 -10.09 23.86 14.59
N LEU A 223 -11.25 23.21 14.78
CA LEU A 223 -11.52 21.91 14.19
C LEU A 223 -11.58 22.05 12.66
N PRO A 224 -11.00 21.11 11.90
CA PRO A 224 -10.99 21.20 10.44
C PRO A 224 -12.42 21.21 9.88
N PRO A 225 -12.74 22.11 8.93
CA PRO A 225 -14.07 22.14 8.30
C PRO A 225 -14.30 20.83 7.54
N ARG A 226 -15.22 20.01 8.04
CA ARG A 226 -15.54 18.71 7.42
C ARG A 226 -16.60 18.90 6.34
N LYS A 227 -16.24 18.62 5.08
CA LYS A 227 -17.26 18.32 4.06
C LYS A 227 -17.91 16.98 4.42
N SER A 228 -19.24 16.91 4.40
CA SER A 228 -19.95 15.64 4.54
C SER A 228 -19.51 14.70 3.42
N THR A 229 -19.03 13.52 3.79
CA THR A 229 -18.47 12.56 2.82
C THR A 229 -19.54 11.55 2.44
N LYS A 230 -19.72 11.34 1.13
CA LYS A 230 -20.66 10.36 0.58
C LYS A 230 -19.94 9.01 0.47
N THR A 231 -20.52 7.96 1.05
CA THR A 231 -20.02 6.58 0.90
C THR A 231 -20.15 6.10 -0.54
N THR A 232 -19.16 5.35 -1.02
CA THR A 232 -19.23 4.66 -2.31
C THR A 232 -20.21 3.50 -2.18
N PHE A 233 -21.22 3.50 -3.04
CA PHE A 233 -22.32 2.54 -3.02
C PHE A 233 -22.18 1.57 -4.19
N LYS A 234 -22.14 0.27 -3.90
CA LYS A 234 -22.10 -0.79 -4.90
C LYS A 234 -23.14 -1.85 -4.56
N VAL A 235 -23.95 -2.22 -5.55
CA VAL A 235 -24.95 -3.29 -5.48
C VAL A 235 -24.48 -4.43 -6.36
N ASP A 236 -24.42 -5.63 -5.80
CA ASP A 236 -24.21 -6.85 -6.55
C ASP A 236 -25.56 -7.59 -6.68
N ALA A 237 -26.03 -7.75 -7.91
CA ALA A 237 -27.28 -8.44 -8.25
C ALA A 237 -27.05 -9.53 -9.31
N ARG A 238 -25.81 -10.01 -9.47
CA ARG A 238 -25.44 -10.96 -10.53
C ARG A 238 -26.22 -12.27 -10.49
N ALA A 239 -26.50 -12.79 -9.28
CA ALA A 239 -27.30 -14.01 -9.11
C ALA A 239 -28.75 -13.83 -9.63
N LEU A 240 -29.31 -12.63 -9.48
CA LEU A 240 -30.66 -12.33 -9.94
C LEU A 240 -30.72 -12.17 -11.47
N LEU A 241 -29.68 -11.58 -12.07
CA LEU A 241 -29.56 -11.46 -13.53
C LEU A 241 -29.36 -12.82 -14.22
N ALA A 242 -28.64 -13.76 -13.59
CA ALA A 242 -28.45 -15.09 -14.13
C ALA A 242 -29.77 -15.88 -14.22
N ASP A 243 -30.61 -15.76 -13.20
CA ASP A 243 -31.91 -16.43 -13.16
C ASP A 243 -32.93 -15.80 -14.09
N LEU A 244 -32.92 -14.46 -14.25
CA LEU A 244 -33.74 -13.79 -15.25
C LEU A 244 -33.33 -14.18 -16.68
N ALA A 245 -32.03 -14.27 -16.95
CA ALA A 245 -31.54 -14.74 -18.25
C ALA A 245 -31.91 -16.21 -18.51
N ALA A 246 -31.91 -17.07 -17.47
CA ALA A 246 -32.37 -18.45 -17.59
C ALA A 246 -33.90 -18.54 -17.80
N ALA A 247 -34.68 -17.72 -17.10
CA ALA A 247 -36.13 -17.67 -17.25
C ALA A 247 -36.57 -17.09 -18.61
N GLU A 248 -35.85 -16.10 -19.14
CA GLU A 248 -36.07 -15.58 -20.50
C GLU A 248 -35.72 -16.62 -21.58
N GLN A 249 -34.71 -17.46 -21.33
CA GLN A 249 -34.38 -18.58 -22.22
C GLN A 249 -35.45 -19.69 -22.16
N GLU A 250 -36.04 -19.97 -21.00
CA GLU A 250 -37.15 -20.93 -20.87
C GLU A 250 -38.46 -20.38 -21.47
N ALA A 251 -38.73 -19.08 -21.33
CA ALA A 251 -39.91 -18.42 -21.91
C ALA A 251 -39.80 -18.25 -23.44
N GLY A 252 -38.62 -17.93 -23.96
CA GLY A 252 -38.36 -17.79 -25.40
C GLY A 252 -38.40 -19.10 -26.19
N VAL A 253 -38.42 -20.25 -25.52
CA VAL A 253 -38.59 -21.58 -26.14
C VAL A 253 -40.06 -21.93 -26.38
N VAL A 254 -41.02 -21.21 -25.80
CA VAL A 254 -42.46 -21.53 -25.90
C VAL A 254 -43.16 -20.87 -27.11
N GLU A 255 -42.58 -19.86 -27.76
CA GLU A 255 -43.25 -19.13 -28.86
C GLU A 255 -42.89 -19.58 -30.30
N LEU A 256 -42.20 -20.70 -30.50
CA LEU A 256 -41.98 -21.27 -31.83
C LEU A 256 -42.45 -22.73 -31.92
N ASN A 257 -43.76 -22.94 -31.78
CA ASN A 257 -44.38 -24.11 -32.41
C ASN A 257 -45.71 -23.73 -33.11
N PRO A 258 -45.66 -23.05 -34.27
CA PRO A 258 -46.83 -22.88 -35.12
C PRO A 258 -47.01 -24.13 -36.00
N ALA A 259 -47.34 -25.28 -35.40
CA ALA A 259 -47.85 -26.46 -36.12
C ALA A 259 -48.41 -27.52 -35.17
N ALA A 260 -49.73 -27.46 -34.94
CA ALA A 260 -50.59 -28.64 -34.77
C ALA A 260 -52.01 -28.26 -35.22
#